data_AF-A0A443LFC1-F1
#
_entry.id   AF-A0A443LFC1-F1
#
_cell.length_a   1.000
_cell.length_b   1.000
_cell.length_c   1.000
_cell.angle_alpha   90.00
_cell.angle_beta   90.00
_cell.angle_gamma   90.00
#
_symmetry.space_group_name_H-M   'P 1'
#
loop_
_entity.id
_entity.type
_entity.pdbx_description
1 polymer ?
#
loop_
_entity_poly.entity_id
_entity_poly.type
_entity_poly.pdbx_seq_one_letter_code
_entity_poly.pdbx_strand_id
1 'polypeptide(L)'
;MKKIELPRLFIFWSIVEFIVAGILYFKLPETIKINFGYILTSPVSQGNRAYIFTLPVVMFVSAIVFQALSRYYSPYLRYLLLVINVIVLLGTSFYLLQFLFM
;
A
#
# COMPACT_ATOMS: atom_id res chain seq x y z
N MET A 1 8.30 23.24 -14.99
CA MET A 1 7.92 22.18 -14.03
C MET A 1 7.93 20.83 -14.74
N LYS A 2 8.72 19.84 -14.29
CA LYS A 2 8.69 18.48 -14.86
C LYS A 2 7.34 17.84 -14.50
N LYS A 3 6.55 17.42 -15.51
CA LYS A 3 5.32 16.64 -15.27
C LYS A 3 5.71 15.34 -14.56
N ILE A 4 5.24 15.16 -13.34
CA ILE A 4 5.36 13.89 -12.62
C ILE A 4 4.48 12.90 -13.39
N GLU A 5 5.10 11.85 -13.93
CA GLU A 5 4.36 10.75 -14.54
C GLU A 5 3.61 10.00 -13.42
N LEU A 6 2.30 9.76 -13.57
CA LEU A 6 1.47 9.06 -12.58
C LEU A 6 2.11 7.78 -11.99
N PRO A 7 2.79 6.92 -12.77
CA PRO A 7 3.51 5.77 -12.21
C PRO A 7 4.57 6.15 -11.16
N ARG A 8 5.28 7.27 -11.35
CA ARG A 8 6.29 7.76 -10.40
C ARG A 8 5.66 8.30 -9.13
N LEU A 9 4.44 8.84 -9.20
CA LEU A 9 3.68 9.27 -8.03
C LEU A 9 3.37 8.09 -7.11
N PHE A 10 2.91 6.97 -7.66
CA PHE A 10 2.58 5.76 -6.89
C PHE A 10 3.83 5.16 -6.20
N ILE A 11 4.95 5.10 -6.91
CA ILE A 11 6.24 4.64 -6.35
C ILE A 11 6.70 5.60 -5.24
N PHE A 12 6.65 6.90 -5.48
CA PHE A 12 6.99 7.91 -4.48
C PHE A 12 6.13 7.75 -3.22
N TRP A 13 4.82 7.57 -3.39
CA TRP A 13 3.90 7.40 -2.28
C TRP A 13 4.19 6.12 -1.49
N SER A 14 4.55 5.03 -2.16
CA SER A 14 4.95 3.78 -1.50
C SER A 14 6.16 4.01 -0.59
N ILE A 15 7.14 4.82 -1.02
CA ILE A 15 8.31 5.17 -0.20
C ILE A 15 7.88 5.98 1.04
N VAL A 16 6.94 6.91 0.89
CA VAL A 16 6.36 7.66 2.03
C VAL A 16 5.68 6.69 3.00
N GLU A 17 4.88 5.74 2.50
CA GLU A 17 4.25 4.72 3.33
C GLU A 17 5.27 3.83 4.06
N PHE A 18 6.40 3.47 3.42
CA PHE A 18 7.50 2.76 4.08
C PHE A 18 8.11 3.55 5.24
N ILE A 19 8.30 4.86 5.07
CA ILE A 19 8.82 5.74 6.13
C ILE A 19 7.84 5.80 7.30
N VAL A 20 6.54 5.99 7.01
CA VAL A 20 5.49 6.03 8.04
C VAL A 20 5.39 4.70 8.77
N ALA A 21 5.39 3.57 8.05
CA ALA A 21 5.42 2.22 8.62
C ALA A 21 6.66 2.02 9.52
N GLY A 22 7.82 2.53 9.10
CA GLY A 22 9.04 2.52 9.90
C GLY A 22 8.90 3.29 11.22
N ILE A 23 8.32 4.49 11.20
CA ILE A 23 8.03 5.26 12.41
C ILE A 23 7.06 4.52 13.32
N LEU A 24 6.00 3.95 12.74
CA LEU A 24 4.98 3.20 13.47
C LEU A 24 5.52 1.91 14.09
N TYR A 25 6.44 1.22 13.41
CA TYR A 25 7.06 0.01 13.93
C TYR A 25 7.71 0.22 15.31
N PHE A 26 8.31 1.40 15.56
CA PHE A 26 8.90 1.74 16.86
C PHE A 26 7.88 2.17 17.92
N LYS A 27 6.67 2.59 17.50
CA LYS A 27 5.60 3.04 18.41
C LYS A 27 4.61 1.94 18.76
N LEU A 28 4.41 0.98 17.86
CA LEU A 28 3.39 -0.04 17.99
C LEU A 28 3.82 -1.12 19.01
N PRO A 29 2.85 -1.67 19.78
CA PRO A 29 3.09 -2.82 20.64
C PRO A 29 3.52 -4.03 19.81
N GLU A 30 4.22 -4.99 20.42
CA GLU A 30 4.77 -6.17 19.71
C GLU A 30 3.72 -6.93 18.90
N THR A 31 2.49 -6.98 19.42
CA THR A 31 1.32 -7.54 18.74
C THR A 31 0.37 -6.43 18.32
N ILE A 32 0.08 -6.36 17.03
CA ILE A 32 -0.91 -5.45 16.46
C ILE A 32 -2.08 -6.22 15.89
N LYS A 33 -3.27 -5.67 16.07
CA LYS A 33 -4.47 -6.21 15.43
C LYS A 33 -4.57 -5.74 13.99
N ILE A 34 -3.70 -6.25 13.11
CA ILE A 34 -3.97 -6.15 11.68
C ILE A 34 -4.87 -7.32 11.30
N ASN A 35 -6.14 -7.03 11.12
CA ASN A 35 -7.08 -7.99 10.59
C ASN A 35 -6.98 -7.99 9.06
N PHE A 36 -5.99 -8.72 8.52
CA PHE A 36 -5.99 -9.09 7.09
C PHE A 36 -7.14 -10.06 6.76
N GLY A 37 -8.01 -10.41 7.72
CA GLY A 37 -9.08 -11.41 7.62
C GLY A 37 -10.19 -11.12 6.61
N TYR A 38 -10.19 -10.00 5.91
CA TYR A 38 -10.97 -9.88 4.67
C TYR A 38 -10.30 -10.53 3.45
N ILE A 39 -9.00 -10.85 3.53
CA ILE A 39 -8.21 -11.36 2.41
C ILE A 39 -7.80 -12.81 2.65
N LEU A 40 -7.31 -13.22 3.82
CA LEU A 40 -6.87 -14.62 4.05
C LEU A 40 -7.01 -15.06 5.52
N THR A 41 -8.15 -15.66 5.86
CA THR A 41 -8.37 -16.69 6.89
C THR A 41 -7.30 -16.87 7.99
N SER A 42 -7.47 -16.20 9.14
CA SER A 42 -7.12 -16.76 10.46
C SER A 42 -7.90 -16.03 11.55
N PRO A 43 -8.52 -16.74 12.52
CA PRO A 43 -9.21 -16.13 13.66
C PRO A 43 -8.24 -15.51 14.69
N VAL A 44 -6.93 -15.66 14.50
CA VAL A 44 -5.92 -15.04 15.38
C VAL A 44 -5.65 -13.62 14.90
N SER A 45 -6.45 -12.68 15.43
CA SER A 45 -6.37 -11.24 15.15
C SER A 45 -5.09 -10.55 15.64
N GLN A 46 -4.01 -11.26 15.93
CA GLN A 46 -2.78 -10.70 16.48
C GLN A 46 -1.61 -11.03 15.54
N GLY A 47 -1.19 -10.04 14.77
CA GLY A 47 0.00 -10.10 13.93
C GLY A 47 1.19 -9.45 14.64
N ASN A 48 2.40 -9.86 14.26
CA ASN A 48 3.63 -9.17 14.68
C ASN A 48 3.57 -7.72 14.18
N ARG A 49 4.04 -6.75 14.98
CA ARG A 49 4.17 -5.34 14.56
C ARG A 49 4.87 -5.13 13.22
N ALA A 50 5.78 -6.05 12.83
CA ALA A 50 6.43 -6.04 11.53
C ALA A 50 5.44 -6.15 10.35
N TYR A 51 4.23 -6.66 10.57
CA TYR A 51 3.21 -6.78 9.52
C TYR A 51 2.66 -5.44 9.04
N ILE A 52 2.98 -4.33 9.71
CA ILE A 52 2.64 -3.00 9.19
C ILE A 52 3.35 -2.70 7.86
N PHE A 53 4.51 -3.33 7.60
CA PHE A 53 5.23 -3.18 6.33
C PHE A 53 4.54 -3.88 5.15
N THR A 54 3.57 -4.77 5.39
CA THR A 54 2.81 -5.39 4.31
C THR A 54 2.01 -4.36 3.51
N LEU A 55 1.53 -3.28 4.15
CA LEU A 55 0.79 -2.20 3.49
C LEU A 55 1.63 -1.50 2.41
N PRO A 56 2.80 -0.90 2.73
CA PRO A 56 3.64 -0.27 1.72
C PRO A 56 4.18 -1.26 0.67
N VAL A 57 4.39 -2.53 1.05
CA VAL A 57 4.79 -3.58 0.08
C VAL A 57 3.69 -3.81 -0.96
N VAL A 58 2.43 -3.94 -0.54
CA VAL A 58 1.29 -4.11 -1.46
C VAL A 58 1.16 -2.92 -2.41
N MET A 59 1.29 -1.70 -1.88
CA MET A 59 1.27 -0.48 -2.69
C MET A 59 2.42 -0.44 -3.71
N PHE A 60 3.64 -0.78 -3.28
CA PHE A 60 4.82 -0.79 -4.13
C PHE A 60 4.71 -1.82 -5.27
N VAL A 61 4.27 -3.03 -4.96
CA VAL A 61 4.05 -4.09 -5.97
C VAL A 61 2.99 -3.64 -6.97
N SER A 62 1.86 -3.09 -6.49
CA SER A 62 0.81 -2.54 -7.37
C SER A 62 1.34 -1.44 -8.29
N ALA A 63 2.18 -0.54 -7.76
CA ALA A 63 2.81 0.53 -8.54
C ALA A 63 3.73 -0.01 -9.65
N ILE A 64 4.57 -1.00 -9.34
CA ILE A 64 5.45 -1.66 -10.32
C ILE A 64 4.63 -2.34 -11.40
N VAL A 65 3.60 -3.10 -11.02
CA VAL A 65 2.71 -3.80 -11.96
C VAL A 65 2.03 -2.80 -12.90
N PHE A 66 1.50 -1.69 -12.38
CA PHE A 66 0.92 -0.64 -13.21
C PHE A 66 1.95 -0.03 -14.16
N GLN A 67 3.17 0.27 -13.69
CA GLN A 67 4.22 0.83 -14.53
C GLN A 67 4.65 -0.12 -15.65
N ALA A 68 4.83 -1.39 -15.33
CA ALA A 68 5.25 -2.42 -16.28
C ALA A 68 4.17 -2.65 -17.34
N LEU A 69 2.92 -2.82 -16.91
CA LEU A 69 1.82 -3.23 -17.78
C LEU A 69 1.18 -2.08 -18.56
N SER A 70 1.21 -0.85 -18.04
CA SER A 70 0.60 0.31 -18.72
C SER A 70 1.23 0.64 -20.08
N ARG A 71 2.40 0.07 -20.41
CA ARG A 71 3.08 0.21 -21.71
C ARG A 71 2.54 -0.71 -22.80
N TYR A 72 1.93 -1.84 -22.41
CA TYR A 72 1.57 -2.92 -23.35
C TYR A 72 0.09 -3.02 -23.63
N TYR A 73 -0.74 -2.34 -22.85
CA TYR A 73 -2.19 -2.50 -22.91
C TYR A 73 -2.94 -1.37 -23.61
N SER A 74 -4.15 -1.70 -24.06
CA SER A 74 -5.09 -0.74 -24.62
C SER A 74 -5.43 0.37 -23.60
N PRO A 75 -5.87 1.55 -24.06
CA PRO A 75 -6.19 2.69 -23.18
C PRO A 75 -7.20 2.33 -22.09
N TYR A 76 -8.19 1.48 -22.40
CA TYR A 76 -9.22 1.03 -21.47
C TYR A 76 -8.65 0.21 -20.31
N LEU A 77 -7.76 -0.75 -20.62
CA LEU A 77 -7.16 -1.59 -19.58
C LEU A 77 -6.14 -0.80 -18.75
N ARG A 78 -5.45 0.17 -19.36
CA ARG A 78 -4.59 1.11 -18.64
C ARG A 78 -5.38 1.95 -17.64
N TYR A 79 -6.57 2.41 -18.01
CA TYR A 79 -7.46 3.13 -17.09
C TYR A 79 -7.95 2.23 -15.95
N LEU A 80 -8.34 0.98 -16.25
CA LEU A 80 -8.73 0.01 -15.23
C LEU A 80 -7.60 -0.23 -14.21
N LEU A 81 -6.37 -0.47 -14.68
CA LEU A 81 -5.21 -0.65 -13.79
C LEU A 81 -4.91 0.60 -12.97
N LEU A 82 -5.13 1.80 -13.52
CA LEU A 82 -4.99 3.05 -12.77
C LEU A 82 -6.00 3.10 -11.62
N VAL A 83 -7.28 2.79 -11.87
CA VAL A 83 -8.33 2.77 -10.84
C VAL A 83 -7.98 1.77 -9.74
N ILE A 84 -7.55 0.57 -10.09
CA ILE A 84 -7.10 -0.44 -9.12
C ILE A 84 -5.95 0.11 -8.26
N ASN A 85 -4.94 0.72 -8.88
CA ASN A 85 -3.78 1.25 -8.17
C ASN A 85 -4.15 2.41 -7.21
N VAL A 86 -5.13 3.23 -7.59
CA VAL A 86 -5.69 4.27 -6.71
C VAL A 86 -6.43 3.65 -5.54
N ILE A 87 -7.23 2.60 -5.75
CA ILE A 87 -7.92 1.89 -4.65
C ILE A 87 -6.91 1.29 -3.68
N VAL A 88 -5.85 0.65 -4.19
CA VAL A 88 -4.76 0.10 -3.36
C VAL A 88 -4.12 1.21 -2.53
N LEU A 89 -3.74 2.33 -3.16
CA LEU A 89 -3.14 3.48 -2.46
C LEU A 89 -4.03 4.01 -1.34
N LEU A 90 -5.32 4.20 -1.63
CA LEU A 90 -6.28 4.68 -0.62
C LEU A 90 -6.44 3.68 0.52
N GLY A 91 -6.50 2.37 0.20
CA GLY A 91 -6.60 1.31 1.19
C GLY A 91 -5.37 1.25 2.10
N THR A 92 -4.16 1.18 1.52
CA THR A 92 -2.90 1.08 2.29
C THR A 92 -2.69 2.33 3.14
N SER A 93 -2.92 3.52 2.58
CA SER A 93 -2.82 4.78 3.31
C SER A 93 -3.85 4.89 4.43
N PHE A 94 -5.10 4.48 4.20
CA PHE A 94 -6.15 4.50 5.23
C PHE A 94 -5.79 3.61 6.42
N TYR A 95 -5.35 2.37 6.18
CA TYR A 95 -4.92 1.48 7.25
C TYR A 95 -3.69 2.01 7.99
N LEU A 96 -2.70 2.56 7.29
CA LEU A 96 -1.53 3.19 7.92
C LEU A 96 -1.93 4.36 8.83
N LEU A 97 -2.88 5.19 8.39
CA LEU A 97 -3.41 6.30 9.19
C LEU A 97 -4.16 5.80 10.42
N GLN A 98 -4.93 4.71 10.33
CA GLN A 98 -5.59 4.13 11.50
C GLN A 98 -4.58 3.79 12.61
N PHE A 99 -3.42 3.22 12.27
CA PHE A 99 -2.36 2.94 13.23
C PHE A 99 -1.65 4.19 13.76
N LEU A 100 -1.72 5.32 13.05
CA LEU A 100 -1.18 6.60 13.52
C LEU A 100 -2.06 7.24 14.60
N PHE A 101 -3.37 6.96 14.57
CA PHE A 101 -4.38 7.55 15.45
C PHE A 101 -4.90 6.59 16.55
N MET A 102 -4.42 5.34 16.60
CA MET A 102 -4.62 4.41 17.72
C MET A 102 -3.49 4.54 18.73
#